data_AF-A0A380G2I2-F1
#
_entry.id   AF-A0A380G2I2-F1
#
_cell.length_a   1.000
_cell.length_b   1.000
_cell.length_c   1.000
_cell.angle_alpha   90.00
_cell.angle_beta   90.00
_cell.angle_gamma   90.00
#
_symmetry.space_group_name_H-M   'P 1'
#
loop_
_entity.id
_entity.type
_entity.pdbx_description
1 polymer ?
#
loop_
_entity_poly.entity_id
_entity_poly.type
_entity_poly.pdbx_seq_one_letter_code
_entity_poly.pdbx_strand_id
1 'polypeptide(L)' 'MKHLITFIWALILMQMVNFVLNSLNGGGSLNFIAPVIIAVFITIMIAILGAMIKPNDYARKGNRHI' A
#
# COMPACT_ATOMS: atom_id res chain seq x y z
N MET A 1 -1.92 -2.46 -13.22
CA MET A 1 -2.63 -1.20 -12.88
C MET A 1 -2.89 -1.03 -11.39
N LYS A 2 -3.62 -1.94 -10.73
CA LYS A 2 -4.04 -1.76 -9.32
C LYS A 2 -2.87 -1.58 -8.34
N HIS A 3 -1.86 -2.45 -8.37
CA HIS A 3 -0.72 -2.39 -7.44
C HIS A 3 0.16 -1.14 -7.58
N LEU A 4 0.33 -0.62 -8.80
CA LEU A 4 1.11 0.61 -9.04
C LEU A 4 0.42 1.84 -8.43
N ILE A 5 -0.91 1.91 -8.56
CA ILE A 5 -1.72 2.98 -7.97
C ILE A 5 -1.70 2.87 -6.45
N THR A 6 -1.80 1.65 -5.91
CA THR A 6 -1.69 1.41 -4.46
C THR A 6 -0.33 1.84 -3.91
N PHE A 7 0.76 1.61 -4.66
CA PHE A 7 2.10 2.07 -4.29
C PHE A 7 2.18 3.60 -4.23
N ILE A 8 1.69 4.30 -5.26
CA ILE A 8 1.71 5.77 -5.31
C ILE A 8 0.90 6.35 -4.14
N TRP A 9 -0.28 5.79 -3.87
CA TRP A 9 -1.10 6.21 -2.73
C TRP A 9 -0.40 5.95 -1.40
N ALA A 10 0.19 4.77 -1.21
CA ALA A 10 0.93 4.45 0.02
C ALA A 10 2.12 5.40 0.22
N LEU A 11 2.84 5.77 -0.85
CA LEU A 11 3.98 6.67 -0.80
C LEU A 11 3.57 8.08 -0.38
N ILE A 12 2.51 8.63 -0.99
CA ILE A 12 1.98 9.96 -0.63
C ILE A 12 1.51 9.98 0.83
N LEU A 13 0.77 8.96 1.25
CA LEU A 13 0.23 8.86 2.60
C LEU A 13 1.35 8.75 3.64
N MET A 14 2.39 7.96 3.35
CA MET A 14 3.55 7.82 4.23
C MET A 14 4.38 9.10 4.34
N GLN A 15 4.52 9.85 3.23
CA GLN A 15 5.18 11.17 3.27
C GLN A 15 4.40 12.19 4.11
N MET A 16 3.07 12.19 4.01
CA MET A 16 2.21 13.06 4.84
C MET A 16 2.29 12.69 6.33
N VAL A 17 2.29 11.40 6.66
CA VAL A 17 2.46 10.93 8.05
C VAL A 17 3.83 11.36 8.59
N ASN A 18 4.90 11.20 7.81
CA ASN A 18 6.24 11.64 8.22
C ASN A 18 6.32 13.16 8.42
N PHE A 19 5.67 13.94 7.54
CA PHE A 19 5.56 15.39 7.69
C PHE A 19 4.83 15.78 8.98
N VAL A 20 3.70 15.13 9.27
CA VAL A 20 2.94 15.38 10.51
C VAL A 20 3.77 14.99 11.74
N LEU A 21 4.40 13.82 11.76
CA LEU A 21 5.25 13.38 12.87
C LEU A 21 6.45 14.30 13.08
N ASN A 22 7.09 14.75 12.01
CA ASN A 22 8.20 15.69 12.10
C ASN A 22 7.74 17.06 12.64
N SER A 23 6.57 17.53 12.20
CA SER A 23 5.94 18.77 12.70
C SER A 23 5.61 18.67 14.20
N LEU A 24 5.08 17.53 14.65
CA LEU A 24 4.84 17.25 16.09
C LEU A 24 6.13 17.17 16.90
N ASN A 25 7.22 16.70 16.28
CA ASN A 25 8.52 16.55 16.92
C ASN A 25 9.38 17.83 16.89
N GLY A 26 8.75 19.00 16.65
CA GLY A 26 9.41 20.31 16.68
C GLY A 26 9.98 20.79 15.34
N GLY A 27 9.63 20.15 14.22
CA GLY A 27 9.92 20.67 12.87
C GLY A 27 11.40 20.60 12.45
N GLY A 28 12.12 19.56 12.87
CA GLY A 28 13.52 19.33 12.50
C GLY A 28 13.71 18.83 11.05
N SER A 29 14.96 18.54 10.66
CA SER A 29 15.29 18.02 9.32
C SER A 29 14.39 16.85 8.89
N LEU A 30 13.73 17.00 7.74
CA LEU A 30 12.81 15.99 7.22
C LEU A 30 13.59 14.83 6.58
N ASN A 31 13.48 13.64 7.15
CA ASN A 31 14.05 12.43 6.56
C ASN A 31 13.11 11.89 5.48
N PHE A 32 13.43 12.13 4.21
CA PHE A 32 12.63 11.65 3.06
C PHE A 32 12.85 10.19 2.69
N ILE A 33 13.95 9.58 3.16
CA ILE A 33 14.34 8.20 2.81
C ILE A 33 13.54 7.16 3.62
N ALA A 34 13.40 7.37 4.93
CA ALA A 34 12.70 6.43 5.81
C ALA A 34 11.22 6.17 5.39
N PRO A 35 10.42 7.18 5.02
CA PRO A 35 9.03 6.99 4.56
C PRO A 35 8.96 6.20 3.26
N VAL A 36 9.92 6.39 2.36
CA VAL A 36 9.95 5.68 1.07
C VAL A 36 10.21 4.19 1.29
N ILE A 37 11.16 3.85 2.17
CA ILE A 37 11.43 2.45 2.53
C ILE A 37 10.19 1.80 3.14
N ILE A 38 9.53 2.48 4.08
CA ILE A 38 8.32 1.96 4.72
C ILE A 38 7.17 1.80 3.71
N ALA A 39 6.99 2.74 2.78
CA ALA A 39 5.97 2.65 1.74
C ALA A 39 6.18 1.44 0.81
N VAL A 40 7.43 1.11 0.48
CA VAL A 40 7.77 -0.12 -0.27
C VAL A 40 7.33 -1.37 0.52
N PHE A 41 7.68 -1.45 1.81
CA PHE A 41 7.28 -2.58 2.66
C PHE A 41 5.75 -2.74 2.76
N ILE A 42 5.02 -1.65 3.01
CA ILE A 42 3.56 -1.66 3.09
C ILE A 42 2.95 -2.15 1.77
N THR A 43 3.49 -1.70 0.63
CA THR A 43 2.98 -2.09 -0.68
C THR A 43 3.18 -3.59 -0.94
N ILE A 44 4.34 -4.13 -0.55
CA ILE A 44 4.62 -5.57 -0.64
C ILE A 44 3.64 -6.36 0.23
N MET A 45 3.40 -5.92 1.47
CA MET A 45 2.41 -6.56 2.35
C MET A 45 1.00 -6.56 1.74
N ILE A 46 0.55 -5.41 1.20
CA ILE A 46 -0.77 -5.31 0.56
C ILE A 46 -0.87 -6.21 -0.67
N ALA A 47 0.21 -6.34 -1.45
CA ALA A 47 0.25 -7.22 -2.61
C ALA A 47 0.11 -8.70 -2.20
N ILE A 48 0.80 -9.12 -1.15
CA ILE A 48 0.71 -10.48 -0.60
C ILE A 48 -0.71 -10.75 -0.07
N LEU A 49 -1.25 -9.85 0.77
CA LEU A 49 -2.59 -9.99 1.31
C LEU A 49 -3.66 -10.04 0.20
N GLY A 50 -3.51 -9.20 -0.82
CA GLY A 50 -4.40 -9.21 -1.99
C GLY A 50 -4.32 -10.51 -2.80
N ALA A 51 -3.16 -11.14 -2.88
CA ALA A 51 -3.00 -12.46 -3.51
C ALA A 51 -3.62 -13.58 -2.66
N MET A 52 -3.48 -13.51 -1.34
CA MET A 52 -4.05 -14.48 -0.40
C MET A 52 -5.58 -14.43 -0.32
N ILE A 53 -6.17 -13.22 -0.41
CA ILE A 53 -7.62 -13.01 -0.32
C ILE A 53 -8.34 -13.29 -1.64
N LYS A 54 -7.60 -13.43 -2.77
CA LYS A 54 -8.21 -13.58 -4.08
C LYS A 54 -9.10 -14.84 -4.13
N PRO A 55 -10.43 -14.69 -4.34
CA PRO A 55 -11.31 -15.84 -4.40
C PRO A 55 -10.92 -16.74 -5.56
N ASN A 56 -10.94 -18.05 -5.32
CA ASN A 56 -10.62 -19.04 -6.33
C ASN A 56 -11.66 -18.96 -7.48
N ASP A 57 -11.25 -18.48 -8.66
CA ASP A 57 -12.13 -18.28 -9.82
C ASP A 57 -12.84 -19.57 -10.29
N TYR A 58 -12.40 -20.74 -9.82
CA TYR A 58 -13.06 -22.03 -10.11
C TYR A 58 -14.52 -22.09 -9.63
N ALA A 59 -14.92 -21.33 -8.60
CA ALA A 59 -16.30 -21.34 -8.10
C ALA A 59 -17.30 -20.57 -9.02
N ARG A 60 -16.82 -19.68 -9.90
CA ARG A 60 -17.68 -18.78 -10.69
C ARG A 60 -18.03 -19.33 -12.09
N LYS A 61 -17.31 -20.34 -12.57
CA LYS A 61 -17.50 -20.91 -13.92
C LYS A 61 -18.51 -22.06 -13.97
N GLY A 62 -18.98 -22.57 -12.83
CA GLY A 62 -19.86 -23.74 -12.78
C GLY A 62 -21.35 -23.49 -13.05
N ASN A 63 -21.83 -22.23 -13.03
CA ASN A 63 -23.27 -21.94 -12.93
C ASN A 63 -23.86 -21.13 -14.10
N ARG A 64 -23.22 -21.14 -15.28
CA ARG A 64 -23.69 -20.42 -16.49
C ARG A 64 -24.07 -21.33 -17.66
N HIS A 65 -24.50 -22.55 -17.34
CA HIS A 65 -25.09 -23.50 -18.29
C HIS A 65 -26.47 -23.95 -17.80
N ILE A 66 -27.41 -23.01 -17.68
CA ILE A 66 -28.85 -23.26 -17.70
C ILE A 66 -29.55 -22.07 -18.37
#